data_AF-A0A940LFL7-F1
#
_entry.id   AF-A0A940LFL7-F1
#
_cell.length_a   1.000
_cell.length_b   1.000
_cell.length_c   1.000
_cell.angle_alpha   90.00
_cell.angle_beta   90.00
_cell.angle_gamma   90.00
#
_symmetry.space_group_name_H-M   'P 1'
#
loop_
_entity.id
_entity.type
_entity.pdbx_description
1 polymer ?
#
loop_
_entity_poly.entity_id
_entity_poly.type
_entity_poly.pdbx_seq_one_letter_code
_entity_poly.pdbx_strand_id
1 'polypeptide(L)'
;MKIARHHTVVFVFLFFFKSSFGQGKVLINEFMPWAKCNTTSEFIELMNFGPGPMDIGCYIVTNGTYSVTIPPNTILQKGQYFILSGEDVLAKGCGNEDSLVRVNLNWTNCNCTNVPIPTTGDGFLKDGGNGN
;
A
#
# COMPACT_ATOMS: atom_id res chain seq x y z
N MET A 1 -7.26 -34.45 68.84
CA MET A 1 -7.75 -34.02 67.52
C MET A 1 -6.75 -33.05 66.92
N LYS A 2 -5.94 -33.49 65.93
CA LYS A 2 -4.82 -32.70 65.38
C LYS A 2 -5.28 -32.07 64.07
N ILE A 3 -5.43 -30.74 64.04
CA ILE A 3 -5.89 -30.01 62.86
C ILE A 3 -4.69 -29.82 61.92
N ALA A 4 -4.68 -30.54 60.80
CA ALA A 4 -3.70 -30.36 59.74
C ALA A 4 -4.11 -29.15 58.89
N ARG A 5 -3.30 -28.09 58.89
CA ARG A 5 -3.49 -26.94 57.99
C ARG A 5 -2.96 -27.32 56.60
N HIS A 6 -3.86 -27.47 55.65
CA HIS A 6 -3.52 -27.57 54.23
C HIS A 6 -3.24 -26.17 53.68
N HIS A 7 -2.01 -25.93 53.26
CA HIS A 7 -1.63 -24.74 52.51
C HIS A 7 -1.81 -25.02 51.01
N THR A 8 -2.86 -24.45 50.43
CA THR A 8 -3.08 -24.48 48.98
C THR A 8 -2.17 -23.44 48.34
N VAL A 9 -1.17 -23.90 47.57
CA VAL A 9 -0.31 -23.02 46.76
C VAL A 9 -0.98 -22.79 45.42
N VAL A 10 -1.33 -21.54 45.11
CA VAL A 10 -1.88 -21.14 43.81
C VAL A 10 -0.73 -20.76 42.88
N PHE A 11 -0.48 -21.56 41.85
CA PHE A 11 0.46 -21.22 40.78
C PHE A 11 -0.23 -20.29 39.78
N VAL A 12 0.16 -19.01 39.76
CA VAL A 12 -0.24 -18.07 38.73
C VAL A 12 0.75 -18.19 37.57
N PHE A 13 0.32 -18.82 36.47
CA PHE A 13 1.08 -18.82 35.22
C PHE A 13 0.90 -17.47 34.50
N LEU A 14 1.92 -16.61 34.57
CA LEU A 14 2.02 -15.41 33.74
C LEU A 14 2.42 -15.82 32.32
N PHE A 15 1.45 -15.91 31.42
CA PHE A 15 1.70 -16.04 29.98
C PHE A 15 2.21 -14.71 29.43
N PHE A 16 3.51 -14.62 29.18
CA PHE A 16 4.07 -13.55 28.36
C PHE A 16 3.67 -13.78 26.91
N PHE A 17 2.58 -13.15 26.47
CA PHE A 17 2.32 -13.01 25.05
C PHE A 17 3.44 -12.17 24.45
N LYS A 18 4.34 -12.80 23.69
CA LYS A 18 5.22 -12.05 22.80
C LYS A 18 4.34 -11.39 21.76
N SER A 19 4.16 -10.08 21.87
CA SER A 19 3.63 -9.28 20.79
C SER A 19 4.65 -9.32 19.66
N SER A 20 4.48 -10.25 18.73
CA SER A 20 5.20 -10.21 17.47
C SER A 20 4.60 -9.06 16.68
N PHE A 21 5.31 -7.94 16.57
CA PHE A 21 4.93 -6.91 15.61
C PHE A 21 4.99 -7.57 14.23
N GLY A 22 3.82 -7.79 13.64
CA GLY A 22 3.73 -8.32 12.30
C GLY A 22 4.43 -7.37 11.34
N GLN A 23 5.31 -7.86 10.47
CA GLN A 23 5.90 -6.99 9.44
C GLN A 23 4.84 -6.70 8.38
N GLY A 24 4.77 -5.45 7.92
CA GLY A 24 4.06 -5.10 6.70
C GLY A 24 4.58 -5.87 5.49
N LYS A 25 3.70 -6.13 4.52
CA LYS A 25 4.02 -6.80 3.26
C LYS A 25 3.24 -6.14 2.15
N VAL A 26 3.90 -5.28 1.39
CA VAL A 26 3.27 -4.58 0.27
C VAL A 26 3.50 -5.35 -1.02
N LEU A 27 2.40 -5.61 -1.72
CA LEU A 27 2.36 -6.28 -3.02
C LEU A 27 1.57 -5.40 -4.00
N ILE A 28 1.80 -5.60 -5.29
CA ILE A 28 0.85 -5.12 -6.30
C ILE A 28 -0.37 -6.02 -6.19
N ASN A 29 -1.50 -5.46 -5.77
CA ASN A 29 -2.76 -6.19 -5.66
C ASN A 29 -3.55 -6.15 -6.98
N GLU A 30 -3.62 -4.99 -7.60
CA GLU A 30 -4.29 -4.80 -8.88
C GLU A 30 -3.40 -4.00 -9.84
N PHE A 31 -3.41 -4.42 -11.10
CA PHE A 31 -2.85 -3.66 -12.20
C PHE A 31 -3.91 -3.60 -13.28
N MET A 32 -4.36 -2.40 -13.61
CA MET A 32 -5.44 -2.15 -14.55
C MET A 32 -4.93 -1.39 -15.77
N PRO A 33 -4.36 -2.11 -16.76
CA PRO A 33 -4.13 -1.54 -18.07
C PRO A 33 -5.48 -1.44 -18.80
N TRP A 34 -5.66 -0.40 -19.61
CA TRP A 34 -6.85 -0.23 -20.43
C TRP A 34 -8.17 -0.27 -19.64
N ALA A 35 -8.28 0.56 -18.60
CA ALA A 35 -9.48 0.59 -17.79
C ALA A 35 -10.73 0.87 -18.67
N LYS A 36 -11.81 0.10 -18.46
CA LYS A 36 -13.13 0.38 -19.08
C LYS A 36 -13.84 1.61 -18.51
N CYS A 37 -13.04 2.52 -17.96
CA CYS A 37 -13.44 3.57 -17.03
C CYS A 37 -12.85 4.92 -17.44
N ASN A 38 -12.78 5.13 -18.76
CA ASN A 38 -11.87 6.05 -19.48
C ASN A 38 -10.45 5.47 -19.64
N THR A 39 -9.87 5.65 -20.83
CA THR A 39 -8.57 5.06 -21.22
C THR A 39 -7.39 5.63 -20.43
N THR A 40 -7.57 6.80 -19.84
CA THR A 40 -6.58 7.47 -18.98
C THR A 40 -6.64 7.01 -17.52
N SER A 41 -7.63 6.21 -17.16
CA SER A 41 -7.85 5.70 -15.80
C SER A 41 -7.07 4.41 -15.51
N GLU A 42 -5.90 4.22 -16.14
CA GLU A 42 -5.03 3.10 -15.79
C GLU A 42 -4.52 3.29 -14.36
N PHE A 43 -4.35 2.19 -13.64
CA PHE A 43 -3.89 2.27 -12.26
C PHE A 43 -3.11 1.05 -11.79
N ILE A 44 -2.34 1.26 -10.73
CA ILE A 44 -1.69 0.23 -9.93
C ILE A 44 -2.18 0.40 -8.49
N GLU A 45 -2.65 -0.69 -7.90
CA GLU A 45 -2.94 -0.78 -6.48
C GLU A 45 -1.81 -1.49 -5.74
N LEU A 46 -1.26 -0.82 -4.73
CA LEU A 46 -0.34 -1.40 -3.75
C LEU A 46 -1.11 -1.68 -2.47
N MET A 47 -1.13 -2.94 -2.00
CA MET A 47 -1.84 -3.31 -0.78
C MET A 47 -0.90 -3.92 0.26
N ASN A 48 -1.07 -3.54 1.52
CA ASN A 48 -0.38 -4.16 2.64
C ASN A 48 -1.12 -5.41 3.14
N PHE A 49 -0.68 -6.58 2.68
CA PHE A 49 -1.14 -7.90 3.14
C PHE A 49 -0.48 -8.36 4.45
N GLY A 50 0.50 -7.60 4.95
CA GLY A 50 1.22 -7.93 6.17
C GLY A 50 0.39 -7.70 7.44
N PRO A 51 0.69 -8.42 8.53
CA PRO A 51 -0.02 -8.24 9.79
C PRO A 51 0.27 -6.93 10.54
N GLY A 52 1.18 -6.07 10.09
CA GLY A 52 1.46 -4.77 10.69
C GLY A 52 1.76 -3.67 9.67
N PRO A 53 2.10 -2.45 10.11
CA PRO A 53 2.28 -1.31 9.23
C PRO A 53 3.47 -1.48 8.27
N MET A 54 3.35 -0.89 7.09
CA MET A 54 4.44 -0.77 6.12
C MET A 54 4.62 0.69 5.73
N ASP A 55 5.84 1.22 5.87
CA ASP A 55 6.21 2.49 5.27
C ASP A 55 6.61 2.25 3.81
N ILE A 56 5.86 2.86 2.90
CA ILE A 56 6.11 2.87 1.46
C ILE A 56 6.51 4.26 0.96
N GLY A 57 6.75 5.21 1.87
CA GLY A 57 7.24 6.52 1.52
C GLY A 57 8.53 6.43 0.72
N CYS A 58 8.63 7.27 -0.31
CA CYS A 58 9.78 7.30 -1.22
C CYS A 58 10.02 6.02 -2.03
N TYR A 59 9.07 5.07 -2.05
CA TYR A 59 9.13 3.98 -3.01
C TYR A 59 9.06 4.54 -4.43
N ILE A 60 9.85 3.95 -5.32
CA ILE A 60 9.86 4.28 -6.75
C ILE A 60 9.18 3.13 -7.48
N VAL A 61 8.13 3.45 -8.24
CA VAL A 61 7.49 2.49 -9.15
C VAL A 61 7.89 2.88 -10.57
N THR A 62 8.38 1.91 -11.34
CA THR A 62 8.90 2.15 -12.69
C THR A 62 8.55 1.01 -13.63
N ASN A 63 8.33 1.33 -14.90
CA ASN A 63 8.22 0.36 -15.99
C ASN A 63 9.53 0.27 -16.82
N GLY A 64 10.62 0.85 -16.31
CA GLY A 64 11.92 0.94 -16.99
C GLY A 64 12.09 2.16 -17.89
N THR A 65 11.00 2.81 -18.31
CA THR A 65 11.03 4.05 -19.11
C THR A 65 10.58 5.27 -18.29
N TYR A 66 9.47 5.11 -17.56
CA TYR A 66 8.89 6.12 -16.70
C TYR A 66 8.99 5.67 -15.25
N SER A 67 9.01 6.63 -14.33
CA SER A 67 8.99 6.36 -12.90
C SER A 67 8.09 7.34 -12.16
N VAL A 68 7.53 6.90 -11.04
CA VAL A 68 6.80 7.75 -10.09
C VAL A 68 7.31 7.48 -8.69
N THR A 69 7.26 8.49 -7.83
CA THR A 69 7.67 8.37 -6.43
C THR A 69 6.47 8.52 -5.51
N ILE A 70 6.39 7.66 -4.50
CA ILE A 70 5.37 7.77 -3.46
C ILE A 70 5.78 8.85 -2.45
N PRO A 71 4.87 9.75 -2.03
CA PRO A 71 5.18 10.79 -1.07
C PRO A 71 5.82 10.25 0.22
N PRO A 72 6.77 10.97 0.83
CA PRO A 72 7.41 10.56 2.07
C PRO A 72 6.37 10.42 3.19
N ASN A 73 6.65 9.55 4.17
CA ASN A 73 5.77 9.25 5.30
C ASN A 73 4.43 8.61 4.90
N THR A 74 4.38 7.91 3.77
CA THR A 74 3.19 7.14 3.37
C THR A 74 3.23 5.77 4.05
N ILE A 75 2.43 5.61 5.10
CA ILE A 75 2.35 4.37 5.88
C ILE A 75 1.02 3.67 5.61
N LEU A 76 1.09 2.43 5.12
CA LEU A 76 -0.06 1.54 4.98
C LEU A 76 -0.21 0.68 6.23
N GLN A 77 -1.33 0.82 6.95
CA GLN A 77 -1.74 -0.15 7.96
C GLN A 77 -2.14 -1.48 7.30
N LYS A 78 -2.31 -2.53 8.12
CA LYS A 78 -2.80 -3.83 7.65
C LYS A 78 -4.10 -3.66 6.84
N GLY A 79 -4.12 -4.22 5.64
CA GLY A 79 -5.28 -4.21 4.74
C GLY A 79 -5.56 -2.87 4.07
N GLN A 80 -4.74 -1.83 4.31
CA GLN A 80 -4.82 -0.60 3.54
C GLN A 80 -4.10 -0.74 2.21
N TYR A 81 -4.52 0.08 1.26
CA TYR A 81 -3.98 0.15 -0.08
C TYR A 81 -3.64 1.59 -0.48
N PHE A 82 -2.85 1.71 -1.54
CA PHE A 82 -2.44 2.96 -2.16
C PHE A 82 -2.58 2.84 -3.67
N ILE A 83 -3.22 3.82 -4.30
CA ILE A 83 -3.45 3.82 -5.74
C ILE A 83 -2.51 4.80 -6.43
N LEU A 84 -1.90 4.34 -7.51
CA LEU A 84 -1.23 5.16 -8.51
C LEU A 84 -2.12 5.20 -9.75
N SER A 85 -2.43 6.38 -10.29
CA SER A 85 -3.30 6.53 -11.47
C SER A 85 -2.85 7.66 -12.39
N GLY A 86 -3.21 7.56 -13.67
CA GLY A 86 -3.07 8.62 -14.67
C GLY A 86 -4.08 9.78 -14.51
N GLU A 87 -5.04 9.66 -13.60
CA GLU A 87 -6.07 10.66 -13.30
C GLU A 87 -6.11 10.99 -11.81
N ASP A 88 -6.47 12.24 -11.46
CA ASP A 88 -6.59 12.68 -10.06
C ASP A 88 -7.79 12.06 -9.33
N VAL A 89 -8.76 11.56 -10.08
CA VAL A 89 -9.99 10.96 -9.54
C VAL A 89 -10.31 9.67 -10.30
N LEU A 90 -10.19 8.54 -9.61
CA LEU A 90 -10.76 7.27 -10.04
C LEU A 90 -12.20 7.18 -9.56
N ALA A 91 -13.13 7.09 -10.52
CA ALA A 91 -14.54 6.94 -10.22
C ALA A 91 -14.81 5.58 -9.57
N LYS A 92 -15.83 5.54 -8.70
CA LYS A 92 -16.32 4.28 -8.14
C LYS A 92 -16.74 3.33 -9.28
N GLY A 93 -16.34 2.07 -9.17
CA GLY A 93 -16.62 1.03 -10.17
C GLY A 93 -15.59 0.99 -11.32
N CYS A 94 -14.52 1.78 -11.25
CA CYS A 94 -13.36 1.60 -12.11
C CYS A 94 -12.50 0.45 -11.60
N GLY A 95 -12.23 -0.53 -12.47
CA GLY A 95 -11.69 -1.81 -11.99
C GLY A 95 -12.65 -2.44 -10.99
N ASN A 96 -12.14 -2.83 -9.82
CA ASN A 96 -12.95 -3.30 -8.69
C ASN A 96 -13.00 -2.28 -7.54
N GLU A 97 -12.77 -0.99 -7.81
CA GLU A 97 -12.79 0.05 -6.78
C GLU A 97 -14.21 0.30 -6.25
N ASP A 98 -14.44 -0.11 -5.00
CA ASP A 98 -15.73 0.04 -4.31
C ASP A 98 -16.05 1.49 -3.90
N SER A 99 -15.07 2.38 -4.01
CA SER A 99 -15.14 3.79 -3.59
C SER A 99 -14.53 4.73 -4.64
N LEU A 100 -14.90 6.01 -4.57
CA LEU A 100 -14.19 7.06 -5.30
C LEU A 100 -12.82 7.25 -4.66
N VAL A 101 -11.76 7.15 -5.45
CA VAL A 101 -10.38 7.34 -4.98
C VAL A 101 -9.85 8.65 -5.54
N ARG A 102 -9.38 9.53 -4.65
CA ARG A 102 -8.61 10.71 -5.04
C ARG A 102 -7.14 10.36 -5.02
N VAL A 103 -6.52 10.45 -6.18
CA VAL A 103 -5.10 10.17 -6.37
C VAL A 103 -4.40 11.51 -6.53
N ASN A 104 -3.29 11.68 -5.83
CA ASN A 104 -2.36 12.75 -6.12
C ASN A 104 -0.96 12.22 -5.85
N LEU A 105 -0.19 12.13 -6.92
CA LEU A 105 1.22 11.77 -6.85
C LEU A 105 2.03 12.95 -7.30
N ASN A 106 3.17 13.17 -6.66
CA ASN A 106 4.15 14.10 -7.16
C ASN A 106 5.17 13.29 -7.98
N TRP A 107 5.03 13.40 -9.29
CA TRP A 107 5.70 12.55 -10.26
C TRP A 107 7.22 12.76 -10.19
N THR A 108 7.69 13.99 -9.97
CA THR A 108 9.07 14.39 -10.29
C THR A 108 10.11 13.99 -9.26
N ASN A 109 9.85 14.23 -7.96
CA ASN A 109 10.82 13.92 -6.91
C ASN A 109 10.21 13.63 -5.52
N CYS A 110 8.98 14.06 -5.23
CA CYS A 110 8.34 13.90 -3.90
C CYS A 110 9.18 14.34 -2.69
N ASN A 111 10.24 15.15 -2.85
CA ASN A 111 11.28 15.35 -1.83
C ASN A 111 11.98 14.06 -1.34
N CYS A 112 11.93 13.00 -2.15
CA CYS A 112 12.52 11.69 -1.89
C CYS A 112 13.82 11.47 -2.67
N THR A 113 14.03 12.20 -3.78
CA THR A 113 15.25 12.14 -4.57
C THR A 113 15.88 13.52 -4.74
N ASN A 114 17.21 13.56 -4.79
CA ASN A 114 18.00 14.78 -5.00
C ASN A 114 18.08 15.21 -6.48
N VAL A 115 17.59 14.36 -7.38
CA VAL A 115 17.48 14.62 -8.82
C VAL A 115 16.08 14.24 -9.28
N PRO A 116 15.48 14.97 -10.25
CA PRO A 116 14.26 14.54 -10.90
C PRO A 116 14.43 13.13 -11.46
N ILE A 117 13.50 12.24 -11.15
CA ILE A 117 13.45 10.93 -11.78
C ILE A 117 12.91 11.16 -13.21
N PRO A 118 13.33 10.40 -14.24
CA PRO A 118 12.75 10.51 -15.57
C PRO A 118 11.24 10.27 -15.53
N THR A 119 10.50 11.37 -15.45
CA THR A 119 9.04 11.39 -15.41
C THR A 119 8.61 12.09 -16.68
N THR A 120 8.54 11.34 -17.76
CA THR A 120 8.08 11.89 -19.04
C THR A 120 6.55 11.98 -19.05
N GLY A 121 6.00 12.80 -18.14
CA GLY A 121 4.60 13.15 -18.08
C GLY A 121 3.64 11.97 -17.96
N ASP A 122 2.44 12.16 -18.48
CA ASP A 122 1.29 11.27 -18.49
C ASP A 122 1.58 9.80 -18.86
N GLY A 123 2.64 9.50 -19.61
CA GLY A 123 2.90 8.19 -20.22
C GLY A 123 3.21 7.02 -19.27
N PHE A 124 3.18 7.18 -17.95
CA PHE A 124 3.29 6.03 -17.03
C PHE A 124 1.99 5.23 -16.91
N LEU A 125 0.84 5.90 -16.93
CA LEU A 125 -0.50 5.32 -16.68
C LEU A 125 -1.59 5.97 -17.58
N LYS A 126 -1.25 6.41 -18.80
CA LYS A 126 -2.17 7.22 -19.63
C LYS A 126 -2.26 6.80 -21.10
N ASP A 127 -1.85 5.62 -21.51
CA ASP A 127 -1.98 5.30 -22.94
C ASP A 127 -2.37 3.87 -23.32
N GLY A 128 -2.41 2.89 -22.42
CA GLY A 128 -2.85 1.52 -22.73
C GLY A 128 -2.18 0.82 -23.93
N GLY A 129 -1.21 1.46 -24.59
CA GLY A 129 -0.82 1.14 -25.97
C GLY A 129 -1.97 1.29 -26.98
N ASN A 130 -1.76 0.86 -28.23
CA ASN A 130 -2.87 0.44 -29.09
C ASN A 130 -3.08 -1.04 -28.81
N GLY A 131 -4.28 -1.45 -28.39
CA GLY A 131 -4.58 -2.87 -28.15
C GLY A 131 -4.23 -3.71 -29.38
N ASN A 132 -3.57 -4.86 -29.15
CA ASN A 132 -3.29 -5.85 -30.19
C ASN A 132 -4.58 -6.46 -30.76
#